data_AF-A0A6J2MW92-F1
#
_entry.id   AF-A0A6J2MW92-F1
#
_cell.length_a   1.000
_cell.length_b   1.000
_cell.length_c   1.000
_cell.angle_alpha   90.00
_cell.angle_beta   90.00
_cell.angle_gamma   90.00
#
_symmetry.space_group_name_H-M   'P 1'
#
loop_
_entity.id
_entity.type
_entity.pdbx_description
1 polymer ?
#
loop_
_entity_poly.entity_id
_entity_poly.type
_entity_poly.pdbx_seq_one_letter_code
_entity_poly.pdbx_strand_id
1 'polypeptide(L)'
;MEKKPQDGRKGAPHREVPPVVGLLLAMALMNLLLYLCLDWLFISPRRAAPGPGHCPYGSFRMGQMKTCSPWLSCQELRTEVRQLKRVGEGAVKRVFLSEWKERKVALSRLTGLEMKDDFLHGLQMLKSLQSKHVVTLLGFCEDDNTILTEYHPLGSLSSLEETLNLSRYQHVNTWQQRLQLAMDYVSIINYLHHSPLGTLVMCDSNDLPKTLSQYLLTSNFSIVVNDLDALPLVNRSTGTFVKCGHRELHGDFVAPEQLWPYGEDTPFQDHLMPSYDEKTDIWKIPDVSSFLLGQVEGSDMVRFHLFDIHKACKSQAPAERPTAQDVLDTYRKVLNSLRDTVMSQTREML
;
A
#
# COMPACT_ATOMS: atom_id res chain seq x y z
N MET A 1 -79.43 -28.59 -60.70
CA MET A 1 -78.52 -28.01 -61.70
C MET A 1 -78.15 -26.64 -61.20
N GLU A 2 -76.98 -26.47 -60.57
CA GLU A 2 -76.20 -25.21 -60.51
C GLU A 2 -74.92 -25.51 -59.74
N LYS A 3 -73.77 -25.27 -60.38
CA LYS A 3 -72.42 -25.47 -59.82
C LYS A 3 -72.01 -24.20 -59.07
N LYS A 4 -71.43 -24.36 -57.87
CA LYS A 4 -70.73 -23.27 -57.15
C LYS A 4 -69.23 -23.61 -57.06
N PRO A 5 -68.29 -22.69 -57.36
CA PRO A 5 -66.87 -23.00 -57.49
C PRO A 5 -66.07 -22.79 -56.19
N GLN A 6 -64.93 -23.50 -56.12
CA GLN A 6 -63.85 -23.31 -55.15
C GLN A 6 -63.29 -21.89 -55.21
N ASP A 7 -63.01 -21.28 -54.06
CA ASP A 7 -62.18 -20.08 -53.95
C ASP A 7 -60.91 -20.39 -53.15
N GLY A 8 -59.81 -19.89 -53.68
CA GLY A 8 -58.44 -20.20 -53.35
C GLY A 8 -57.86 -19.26 -52.29
N ARG A 9 -56.92 -19.84 -51.54
CA ARG A 9 -56.06 -19.22 -50.53
C ARG A 9 -55.21 -18.10 -51.15
N LYS A 10 -55.33 -16.85 -50.69
CA LYS A 10 -54.38 -15.75 -50.99
C LYS A 10 -53.59 -15.37 -49.74
N GLY A 11 -52.25 -15.49 -49.84
CA GLY A 11 -51.29 -15.06 -48.83
C GLY A 11 -51.09 -13.54 -48.82
N ALA A 12 -50.65 -13.02 -47.67
CA ALA A 12 -50.40 -11.60 -47.42
C ALA A 12 -49.18 -11.07 -48.22
N PRO A 13 -49.16 -9.78 -48.62
CA PRO A 13 -48.07 -9.22 -49.39
C PRO A 13 -46.86 -8.87 -48.49
N HIS A 14 -45.67 -9.26 -48.93
CA HIS A 14 -44.39 -8.82 -48.36
C HIS A 14 -44.19 -7.33 -48.61
N ARG A 15 -43.94 -6.59 -47.52
CA ARG A 15 -43.63 -5.15 -47.56
C ARG A 15 -42.14 -4.97 -47.85
N GLU A 16 -41.80 -4.63 -49.09
CA GLU A 16 -40.41 -4.36 -49.48
C GLU A 16 -39.90 -3.06 -48.82
N VAL A 17 -38.78 -3.17 -48.11
CA VAL A 17 -38.12 -2.02 -47.48
C VAL A 17 -37.31 -1.29 -48.56
N PRO A 18 -37.46 0.04 -48.70
CA PRO A 18 -36.71 0.80 -49.70
C PRO A 18 -35.20 0.61 -49.53
N PRO A 19 -34.42 0.39 -50.61
CA PRO A 19 -32.99 0.09 -50.53
C PRO A 19 -32.18 1.20 -49.82
N VAL A 20 -32.67 2.44 -49.85
CA VAL A 20 -32.08 3.59 -49.14
C VAL A 20 -32.11 3.40 -47.62
N VAL A 21 -33.16 2.79 -47.07
CA VAL A 21 -33.29 2.54 -45.63
C VAL A 21 -32.29 1.49 -45.16
N GLY A 22 -32.04 0.45 -45.98
CA GLY A 22 -31.00 -0.54 -45.72
C GLY A 22 -29.60 0.08 -45.72
N LEU A 23 -29.35 1.01 -46.64
CA LEU A 23 -28.06 1.72 -46.73
C LEU A 23 -27.80 2.63 -45.53
N LEU A 24 -28.83 3.35 -45.05
CA LEU A 24 -28.74 4.19 -43.86
C LEU A 24 -28.49 3.37 -42.59
N LEU A 25 -29.15 2.22 -42.44
CA LEU A 25 -28.91 1.29 -41.35
C LEU A 25 -27.49 0.72 -41.36
N ALA A 26 -26.98 0.36 -42.54
CA ALA A 26 -25.60 -0.12 -42.68
C ALA A 26 -24.58 0.95 -42.29
N MET A 27 -24.78 2.21 -42.71
CA MET A 27 -23.91 3.31 -42.32
C MET A 27 -23.95 3.59 -40.81
N ALA A 28 -25.14 3.53 -40.19
CA ALA A 28 -25.28 3.71 -38.75
C ALA A 28 -24.58 2.61 -37.95
N LEU A 29 -24.69 1.35 -38.39
CA LEU A 29 -24.01 0.21 -37.77
C LEU A 29 -22.49 0.31 -37.92
N MET A 30 -21.99 0.71 -39.08
CA MET A 30 -20.56 0.91 -39.31
C MET A 30 -20.01 2.05 -38.44
N ASN A 31 -20.76 3.14 -38.28
CA ASN A 31 -20.35 4.24 -37.41
C ASN A 31 -20.36 3.82 -35.94
N LEU A 32 -21.38 3.07 -35.50
CA LEU A 32 -21.43 2.51 -34.14
C LEU A 32 -20.25 1.55 -33.88
N LEU A 33 -19.92 0.68 -34.84
CA LEU A 33 -18.75 -0.20 -34.76
C LEU A 33 -17.45 0.60 -34.72
N LEU A 34 -17.35 1.71 -35.45
CA LEU A 34 -16.21 2.60 -35.41
C LEU A 34 -16.07 3.25 -34.03
N TYR A 35 -17.17 3.76 -33.45
CA TYR A 35 -17.18 4.31 -32.08
C TYR A 35 -16.80 3.26 -31.05
N LEU A 36 -17.35 2.04 -31.13
CA LEU A 36 -16.99 0.94 -30.23
C LEU A 36 -15.52 0.53 -30.39
N CYS A 37 -14.99 0.53 -31.61
CA CYS A 37 -13.58 0.22 -31.88
C CYS A 37 -12.65 1.33 -31.36
N LEU A 38 -13.03 2.59 -31.54
CA LEU A 38 -12.31 3.74 -30.98
C LEU A 38 -12.36 3.72 -29.46
N ASP A 39 -13.51 3.47 -28.84
CA ASP A 39 -13.63 3.29 -27.38
C ASP A 39 -12.77 2.11 -26.91
N TRP A 40 -12.72 1.00 -27.64
CA TRP A 40 -11.85 -0.12 -27.27
C TRP A 40 -10.35 0.22 -27.38
N LEU A 41 -9.95 1.03 -28.36
CA LEU A 41 -8.58 1.49 -28.55
C LEU A 41 -8.17 2.62 -27.59
N PHE A 42 -9.11 3.46 -27.14
CA PHE A 42 -8.85 4.61 -26.26
C PHE A 42 -9.16 4.34 -24.77
N ILE A 43 -10.06 3.40 -24.45
CA ILE A 43 -10.51 3.04 -23.09
C ILE A 43 -9.97 1.68 -22.63
N SER A 44 -9.31 0.91 -23.51
CA SER A 44 -8.37 -0.11 -23.00
C SER A 44 -7.41 0.60 -22.05
N PRO A 45 -7.31 0.20 -20.77
CA PRO A 45 -6.34 0.79 -19.87
C PRO A 45 -4.99 0.57 -20.54
N ARG A 46 -4.40 1.65 -21.06
CA ARG A 46 -2.98 1.66 -21.38
C ARG A 46 -2.34 1.15 -20.10
N ARG A 47 -1.86 -0.10 -20.09
CA ARG A 47 -0.84 -0.51 -19.14
C ARG A 47 0.23 0.55 -19.32
N ALA A 48 0.30 1.47 -18.37
CA ALA A 48 1.33 2.50 -18.39
C ALA A 48 2.63 1.72 -18.56
N ALA A 49 3.33 1.97 -19.67
CA ALA A 49 4.69 1.48 -19.80
C ALA A 49 5.41 1.87 -18.50
N PRO A 50 6.12 0.93 -17.83
CA PRO A 50 6.77 1.25 -16.57
C PRO A 50 7.62 2.50 -16.79
N GLY A 51 7.37 3.54 -16.00
CA GLY A 51 8.14 4.78 -16.11
C GLY A 51 9.65 4.50 -15.95
N PRO A 52 10.53 5.46 -16.30
CA PRO A 52 11.97 5.25 -16.49
C PRO A 52 12.81 4.81 -15.27
N GLY A 53 12.18 4.29 -14.21
CA GLY A 53 12.84 3.87 -12.97
C GLY A 53 12.31 2.58 -12.32
N HIS A 54 11.34 1.89 -12.90
CA HIS A 54 10.82 0.63 -12.34
C HIS A 54 11.43 -0.60 -13.04
N CYS A 55 11.90 -1.57 -12.24
CA CYS A 55 12.30 -2.87 -12.77
C CYS A 55 11.08 -3.72 -13.13
N PRO A 56 11.19 -4.60 -14.14
CA PRO A 56 10.14 -5.57 -14.41
C PRO A 56 9.94 -6.51 -13.21
N TYR A 57 8.74 -7.09 -13.09
CA TYR A 57 8.45 -8.10 -12.08
C TYR A 57 9.49 -9.24 -12.15
N GLY A 58 9.94 -9.72 -10.99
CA GLY A 58 10.99 -10.73 -10.92
C GLY A 58 12.42 -10.16 -11.01
N SER A 59 12.59 -8.84 -11.00
CA SER A 59 13.89 -8.17 -11.10
C SER A 59 13.99 -7.00 -10.14
N PHE A 60 15.22 -6.61 -9.81
CA PHE A 60 15.53 -5.55 -8.87
C PHE A 60 16.67 -4.65 -9.37
N ARG A 61 16.77 -3.47 -8.77
CA ARG A 61 17.90 -2.55 -8.93
C ARG A 61 18.10 -1.84 -7.60
N MET A 62 19.33 -1.84 -7.11
CA MET A 62 19.67 -1.20 -5.83
C MET A 62 20.91 -0.33 -5.91
N GLY A 63 20.92 0.77 -5.15
CA GLY A 63 21.98 1.77 -5.16
C GLY A 63 22.36 2.24 -6.57
N GLN A 64 23.64 2.16 -6.92
CA GLN A 64 24.19 2.66 -8.19
C GLN A 64 24.10 1.65 -9.36
N MET A 65 23.27 0.60 -9.27
CA MET A 65 23.07 -0.32 -10.38
C MET A 65 22.44 0.43 -11.57
N LYS A 66 23.03 0.30 -12.77
CA LYS A 66 22.50 0.93 -13.99
C LYS A 66 21.36 0.13 -14.61
N THR A 67 21.41 -1.20 -14.49
CA THR A 67 20.45 -2.15 -15.06
C THR A 67 19.76 -2.92 -13.95
N CYS A 68 18.57 -3.45 -14.26
CA CYS A 68 17.89 -4.39 -13.37
C CYS A 68 18.52 -5.77 -13.49
N SER A 69 18.59 -6.49 -12.38
CA SER A 69 19.02 -7.88 -12.30
C SER A 69 17.84 -8.76 -11.87
N PRO A 70 17.75 -10.03 -12.33
CA PRO A 70 16.72 -10.94 -11.84
C PRO A 70 16.89 -11.18 -10.34
N TRP A 71 15.81 -11.54 -9.64
CA TRP A 71 15.91 -11.96 -8.24
C TRP A 71 16.84 -13.16 -8.09
N LEU A 72 17.69 -13.11 -7.08
CA LEU A 72 18.68 -14.16 -6.79
C LEU A 72 17.98 -15.44 -6.35
N SER A 73 18.46 -16.56 -6.90
CA SER A 73 18.01 -17.91 -6.62
C SER A 73 18.59 -18.48 -5.32
N CYS A 74 18.07 -19.63 -4.88
CA CYS A 74 18.65 -20.41 -3.77
C CYS A 74 20.16 -20.65 -3.92
N GLN A 75 20.62 -20.99 -5.12
CA GLN A 75 22.04 -21.25 -5.35
C GLN A 75 22.88 -20.00 -5.10
N GLU A 76 22.48 -18.86 -5.65
CA GLU A 76 23.19 -17.59 -5.47
C GLU A 76 23.14 -17.12 -4.01
N LEU A 77 22.00 -17.28 -3.33
CA LEU A 77 21.89 -16.98 -1.89
C LEU A 77 22.87 -17.82 -1.06
N ARG A 78 23.06 -19.10 -1.40
CA ARG A 78 23.96 -20.02 -0.68
C ARG A 78 25.44 -19.73 -0.95
N THR A 79 25.79 -19.34 -2.19
CA THR A 79 27.20 -19.23 -2.62
C THR A 79 27.74 -17.80 -2.62
N GLU A 80 26.89 -16.79 -2.85
CA GLU A 80 27.33 -15.40 -3.06
C GLU A 80 26.98 -14.45 -1.90
N VAL A 81 26.08 -14.84 -0.99
CA VAL A 81 25.67 -13.99 0.14
C VAL A 81 26.44 -14.38 1.39
N ARG A 82 27.31 -13.48 1.85
CA ARG A 82 28.06 -13.64 3.10
C ARG A 82 27.31 -13.00 4.26
N GLN A 83 26.80 -13.82 5.18
CA GLN A 83 26.20 -13.34 6.42
C GLN A 83 27.25 -12.65 7.31
N LEU A 84 26.93 -11.46 7.85
CA LEU A 84 27.81 -10.73 8.76
C LEU A 84 27.26 -10.80 10.19
N LYS A 85 26.45 -9.84 10.62
CA LYS A 85 25.95 -9.72 12.00
C LYS A 85 24.43 -9.71 12.06
N ARG A 86 23.85 -10.22 13.15
CA ARG A 86 22.41 -10.06 13.42
C ARG A 86 22.11 -8.59 13.69
N VAL A 87 21.06 -8.07 13.07
CA VAL A 87 20.62 -6.67 13.21
C VAL A 87 19.18 -6.52 13.68
N GLY A 88 18.39 -7.59 13.62
CA GLY A 88 17.03 -7.61 14.12
C GLY A 88 16.53 -9.03 14.35
N GLU A 89 15.51 -9.15 15.19
CA GLU A 89 14.81 -10.39 15.46
C GLU A 89 13.38 -10.05 15.85
N GLY A 90 12.43 -10.66 15.14
CA GLY A 90 10.99 -10.60 15.44
C GLY A 90 10.44 -12.00 15.64
N ALA A 91 9.12 -12.11 15.77
CA ALA A 91 8.46 -13.41 15.95
C ALA A 91 8.69 -14.37 14.77
N VAL A 92 8.62 -13.86 13.53
CA VAL A 92 8.71 -14.66 12.29
C VAL A 92 10.13 -14.73 11.72
N LYS A 93 10.92 -13.66 11.87
CA LYS A 93 12.18 -13.48 11.13
C LYS A 93 13.34 -13.07 12.02
N ARG A 94 14.51 -13.70 11.80
CA ARG A 94 15.83 -13.21 12.23
C ARG A 94 16.50 -12.52 11.06
N VAL A 95 16.93 -11.28 11.26
CA VAL A 95 17.50 -10.44 10.20
C VAL A 95 18.99 -10.26 10.43
N PHE A 96 19.77 -10.55 9.40
CA PHE A 96 21.22 -10.43 9.40
C PHE A 96 21.68 -9.42 8.35
N LEU A 97 22.46 -8.44 8.77
CA LEU A 97 23.30 -7.68 7.85
C LEU A 97 24.22 -8.68 7.15
N SER A 98 24.22 -8.62 5.83
CA SER A 98 24.95 -9.53 4.96
C SER A 98 25.58 -8.73 3.82
N GLU A 99 26.38 -9.41 3.00
CA GLU A 99 27.08 -8.81 1.87
C GLU A 99 26.92 -9.65 0.61
N TRP A 100 26.56 -9.01 -0.49
CA TRP A 100 26.47 -9.60 -1.82
C TRP A 100 27.15 -8.68 -2.82
N LYS A 101 28.20 -9.16 -3.51
CA LYS A 101 29.00 -8.37 -4.47
C LYS A 101 29.40 -6.99 -3.94
N GLU A 102 30.01 -6.98 -2.74
CA GLU A 102 30.45 -5.78 -2.00
C GLU A 102 29.33 -4.82 -1.55
N ARG A 103 28.07 -5.20 -1.75
CA ARG A 103 26.91 -4.39 -1.36
C ARG A 103 26.30 -4.94 -0.08
N LYS A 104 25.88 -4.05 0.81
CA LYS A 104 25.18 -4.42 2.04
C LYS A 104 23.74 -4.80 1.72
N VAL A 105 23.32 -5.94 2.24
CA VAL A 105 22.00 -6.55 2.02
C VAL A 105 21.47 -7.11 3.35
N ALA A 106 20.17 -7.25 3.47
CA ALA A 106 19.51 -7.82 4.64
C ALA A 106 19.04 -9.24 4.32
N LEU A 107 19.59 -10.23 5.05
CA LEU A 107 19.18 -11.63 4.95
C LEU A 107 18.22 -11.94 6.10
N SER A 108 16.95 -12.13 5.78
CA SER A 108 15.92 -12.56 6.73
C SER A 108 15.78 -14.08 6.67
N ARG A 109 15.81 -14.74 7.82
CA ARG A 109 15.60 -16.19 7.95
C ARG A 109 14.45 -16.47 8.91
N LEU A 110 13.66 -17.48 8.60
CA LEU A 110 12.61 -17.99 9.49
C LEU A 110 13.17 -18.31 10.89
N THR A 111 12.43 -17.91 11.93
CA THR A 111 12.74 -18.18 13.34
C THR A 111 12.42 -19.63 13.73
N GLY A 112 11.20 -20.08 13.41
CA GLY A 112 10.66 -21.41 13.73
C GLY A 112 9.64 -21.87 12.69
N LEU A 113 9.49 -23.19 12.54
CA LEU A 113 8.62 -23.78 11.51
C LEU A 113 7.12 -23.51 11.75
N GLU A 114 6.74 -23.23 12.99
CA GLU A 114 5.41 -22.81 13.39
C GLU A 114 4.99 -21.45 12.79
N MET A 115 5.96 -20.61 12.41
CA MET A 115 5.72 -19.31 11.77
C MET A 115 5.87 -19.36 10.24
N LYS A 116 5.94 -20.57 9.66
CA LYS A 116 6.24 -20.74 8.22
C LYS A 116 5.16 -20.14 7.33
N ASP A 117 3.90 -20.26 7.70
CA ASP A 117 2.79 -19.74 6.91
C ASP A 117 2.82 -18.20 6.85
N ASP A 118 3.05 -17.55 7.99
CA ASP A 118 3.23 -16.09 8.08
C ASP A 118 4.44 -15.62 7.25
N PHE A 119 5.54 -16.38 7.30
CA PHE A 119 6.74 -16.09 6.51
C PHE A 119 6.51 -16.20 5.00
N LEU A 120 5.83 -17.25 4.55
CA LEU A 120 5.51 -17.47 3.14
C LEU A 120 4.49 -16.44 2.64
N HIS A 121 3.51 -16.07 3.48
CA HIS A 121 2.58 -14.98 3.18
C HIS A 121 3.34 -13.67 3.00
N GLY A 122 4.22 -13.30 3.94
CA GLY A 122 5.06 -12.11 3.85
C GLY A 122 5.94 -12.09 2.60
N LEU A 123 6.52 -13.23 2.21
CA LEU A 123 7.26 -13.36 0.94
C LEU A 123 6.36 -13.13 -0.28
N GLN A 124 5.15 -13.70 -0.29
CA GLN A 124 4.19 -13.50 -1.38
C GLN A 124 3.76 -12.04 -1.50
N MET A 125 3.50 -11.38 -0.37
CA MET A 125 3.20 -9.94 -0.33
C MET A 125 4.38 -9.14 -0.85
N LEU A 126 5.60 -9.43 -0.38
CA LEU A 126 6.80 -8.73 -0.80
C LEU A 126 7.06 -8.85 -2.31
N LYS A 127 6.83 -10.02 -2.91
CA LYS A 127 6.93 -10.25 -4.37
C LYS A 127 5.89 -9.43 -5.13
N SER A 128 4.65 -9.40 -4.64
CA SER A 128 3.51 -8.81 -5.36
C SER A 128 3.40 -7.29 -5.20
N LEU A 129 3.96 -6.75 -4.11
CA LEU A 129 3.85 -5.34 -3.74
C LEU A 129 5.11 -4.51 -4.04
N GLN A 130 6.07 -5.06 -4.78
CA GLN A 130 7.28 -4.31 -5.16
C GLN A 130 6.92 -2.98 -5.83
N SER A 131 7.35 -1.91 -5.19
CA SER A 131 7.08 -0.52 -5.59
C SER A 131 8.02 0.40 -4.80
N LYS A 132 7.94 1.72 -5.02
CA LYS A 132 8.67 2.70 -4.20
C LYS A 132 8.28 2.70 -2.70
N HIS A 133 7.18 2.04 -2.33
CA HIS A 133 6.63 2.03 -0.97
C HIS A 133 7.11 0.83 -0.14
N VAL A 134 7.69 -0.19 -0.79
CA VAL A 134 8.06 -1.46 -0.18
C VAL A 134 9.56 -1.68 -0.31
N VAL A 135 10.19 -2.29 0.68
CA VAL A 135 11.62 -2.62 0.64
C VAL A 135 11.95 -3.46 -0.61
N THR A 136 13.06 -3.13 -1.27
CA THR A 136 13.48 -3.80 -2.50
C THR A 136 13.81 -5.27 -2.23
N LEU A 137 13.08 -6.19 -2.86
CA LEU A 137 13.36 -7.63 -2.86
C LEU A 137 14.51 -7.93 -3.82
N LEU A 138 15.56 -8.60 -3.34
CA LEU A 138 16.74 -8.95 -4.12
C LEU A 138 16.76 -10.43 -4.49
N GLY A 139 16.17 -11.30 -3.68
CA GLY A 139 16.16 -12.74 -3.89
C GLY A 139 15.50 -13.48 -2.74
N PHE A 140 15.25 -14.76 -2.91
CA PHE A 140 14.65 -15.60 -1.87
C PHE A 140 14.96 -17.08 -2.13
N CYS A 141 14.84 -17.89 -1.09
CA CYS A 141 14.90 -19.33 -1.17
C CYS A 141 13.88 -19.94 -0.22
N GLU A 142 12.79 -20.48 -0.77
CA GLU A 142 11.70 -21.09 0.02
C GLU A 142 12.15 -22.37 0.72
N ASP A 143 13.01 -23.18 0.09
CA ASP A 143 13.59 -24.39 0.70
C ASP A 143 14.38 -24.08 1.99
N ASP A 144 15.13 -22.97 1.97
CA ASP A 144 15.97 -22.53 3.10
C ASP A 144 15.22 -21.57 4.03
N ASN A 145 13.98 -21.20 3.69
CA ASN A 145 13.19 -20.15 4.34
C ASN A 145 14.01 -18.86 4.55
N THR A 146 14.58 -18.34 3.46
CA THR A 146 15.37 -17.11 3.46
C THR A 146 14.87 -16.09 2.43
N ILE A 147 14.91 -14.81 2.80
CA ILE A 147 14.56 -13.67 1.96
C ILE A 147 15.73 -12.69 2.00
N LEU A 148 16.13 -12.18 0.84
CA LEU A 148 17.18 -11.18 0.71
C LEU A 148 16.59 -9.85 0.25
N THR A 149 16.75 -8.80 1.04
CA THR A 149 16.27 -7.44 0.73
C THR A 149 17.40 -6.42 0.75
N GLU A 150 17.15 -5.24 0.19
CA GLU A 150 18.06 -4.10 0.31
C GLU A 150 18.26 -3.72 1.79
N TYR A 151 19.52 -3.49 2.18
CA TYR A 151 19.83 -3.08 3.55
C TYR A 151 19.73 -1.56 3.70
N HIS A 152 18.90 -1.11 4.62
CA HIS A 152 18.79 0.29 5.00
C HIS A 152 19.53 0.54 6.33
N PRO A 153 20.65 1.29 6.33
CA PRO A 153 21.53 1.41 7.49
C PRO A 153 20.96 2.27 8.62
N LEU A 154 19.93 3.08 8.35
CA LEU A 154 19.22 3.86 9.38
C LEU A 154 18.18 3.02 10.13
N GLY A 155 17.95 1.78 9.69
CA GLY A 155 17.17 0.79 10.43
C GLY A 155 15.68 1.11 10.50
N SER A 156 15.06 0.68 11.60
CA SER A 156 13.63 0.88 11.84
C SER A 156 13.29 2.36 12.02
N LEU A 157 12.07 2.71 11.65
CA LEU A 157 11.52 4.03 11.94
C LEU A 157 11.46 4.35 13.45
N SER A 158 11.52 3.34 14.33
CA SER A 158 11.57 3.53 15.79
C SER A 158 12.81 4.30 16.24
N SER A 159 13.92 4.26 15.49
CA SER A 159 15.16 4.99 15.80
C SER A 159 15.23 6.37 15.12
N LEU A 160 14.12 6.93 14.65
CA LEU A 160 14.09 8.21 13.94
C LEU A 160 14.70 9.35 14.77
N GLU A 161 14.28 9.53 16.02
CA GLU A 161 14.77 10.63 16.87
C GLU A 161 16.26 10.49 17.17
N GLU A 162 16.72 9.28 17.49
CA GLU A 162 18.16 9.00 17.66
C GLU A 162 18.94 9.35 16.39
N THR A 163 18.42 8.95 15.23
CA THR A 163 19.03 9.23 13.92
C THR A 163 19.11 10.73 13.64
N LEU A 164 18.01 11.47 13.81
CA LEU A 164 17.94 12.90 13.51
C LEU A 164 18.72 13.78 14.51
N ASN A 165 19.01 13.26 15.71
CA ASN A 165 19.88 13.92 16.69
C ASN A 165 21.38 13.74 16.40
N LEU A 166 21.77 12.86 15.48
CA LEU A 166 23.15 12.77 15.02
C LEU A 166 23.53 14.03 14.25
N SER A 167 24.68 14.62 14.56
CA SER A 167 25.17 15.86 13.94
C SER A 167 25.16 15.84 12.41
N ARG A 168 25.50 14.69 11.81
CA ARG A 168 25.47 14.49 10.34
C ARG A 168 24.08 14.61 9.71
N TYR A 169 23.00 14.42 10.48
CA TYR A 169 21.60 14.44 10.00
C TYR A 169 20.80 15.61 10.57
N GLN A 170 21.40 16.48 11.37
CA GLN A 170 20.71 17.64 11.93
C GLN A 170 20.14 18.58 10.85
N HIS A 171 20.81 18.68 9.69
CA HIS A 171 20.36 19.50 8.56
C HIS A 171 19.03 19.05 7.93
N VAL A 172 18.62 17.78 8.14
CA VAL A 172 17.32 17.25 7.71
C VAL A 172 16.33 17.10 8.88
N ASN A 173 16.71 17.51 10.09
CA ASN A 173 15.83 17.49 11.26
C ASN A 173 14.92 18.73 11.29
N THR A 174 14.11 18.89 10.24
CA THR A 174 13.20 20.03 10.05
C THR A 174 11.75 19.56 10.00
N TRP A 175 10.80 20.45 10.33
CA TRP A 175 9.38 20.10 10.24
C TRP A 175 8.97 19.72 8.81
N GLN A 176 9.60 20.30 7.78
CA GLN A 176 9.32 19.99 6.37
C GLN A 176 9.68 18.54 6.04
N GLN A 177 10.89 18.12 6.43
CA GLN A 177 11.33 16.74 6.21
C GLN A 177 10.49 15.76 7.02
N ARG A 178 10.17 16.12 8.27
CA ARG A 178 9.35 15.28 9.14
C ARG A 178 7.91 15.14 8.66
N LEU A 179 7.31 16.21 8.12
CA LEU A 179 6.00 16.15 7.46
C LEU A 179 6.09 15.34 6.16
N GLN A 180 7.19 15.42 5.41
CA GLN A 180 7.42 14.57 4.24
C GLN A 180 7.49 13.08 4.63
N LEU A 181 8.16 12.74 5.74
CA LEU A 181 8.13 11.38 6.29
C LEU A 181 6.69 10.95 6.65
N ALA A 182 5.91 11.82 7.30
CA ALA A 182 4.51 11.52 7.59
C ALA A 182 3.68 11.30 6.30
N MET A 183 3.95 12.06 5.25
CA MET A 183 3.35 11.85 3.92
C MET A 183 3.79 10.53 3.28
N ASP A 184 5.05 10.12 3.42
CA ASP A 184 5.55 8.84 2.92
C ASP A 184 4.81 7.68 3.61
N TYR A 185 4.66 7.74 4.94
CA TYR A 185 3.88 6.77 5.71
C TYR A 185 2.43 6.67 5.22
N VAL A 186 1.71 7.80 5.12
CA VAL A 186 0.32 7.80 4.62
C VAL A 186 0.23 7.33 3.17
N SER A 187 1.24 7.61 2.35
CA SER A 187 1.32 7.12 0.98
C SER A 187 1.47 5.59 0.93
N ILE A 188 2.21 4.98 1.87
CA ILE A 188 2.29 3.52 1.99
C ILE A 188 0.92 2.94 2.38
N ILE A 189 0.24 3.52 3.38
CA ILE A 189 -1.10 3.07 3.77
C ILE A 189 -2.07 3.16 2.58
N ASN A 190 -2.06 4.28 1.85
CA ASN A 190 -2.86 4.44 0.64
C ASN A 190 -2.53 3.40 -0.44
N TYR A 191 -1.24 3.06 -0.61
CA TYR A 191 -0.81 2.02 -1.53
C TYR A 191 -1.31 0.63 -1.12
N LEU A 192 -1.28 0.29 0.18
CA LEU A 192 -1.81 -0.98 0.69
C LEU A 192 -3.34 -1.07 0.50
N HIS A 193 -4.05 0.04 0.71
CA HIS A 193 -5.51 0.09 0.53
C HIS A 193 -5.94 -0.05 -0.93
N HIS A 194 -5.06 0.28 -1.88
CA HIS A 194 -5.27 0.19 -3.33
C HIS A 194 -4.26 -0.75 -4.01
N SER A 195 -3.82 -1.79 -3.31
CA SER A 195 -2.77 -2.67 -3.79
C SER A 195 -3.23 -3.46 -5.03
N PRO A 196 -2.30 -4.00 -5.84
CA PRO A 196 -2.65 -4.88 -6.96
C PRO A 196 -3.37 -6.18 -6.52
N LEU A 197 -3.34 -6.52 -5.23
CA LEU A 197 -4.02 -7.67 -4.65
C LEU A 197 -5.40 -7.32 -4.06
N GLY A 198 -5.79 -6.04 -4.08
CA GLY A 198 -6.98 -5.50 -3.41
C GLY A 198 -6.63 -4.72 -2.14
N THR A 199 -7.62 -4.44 -1.30
CA THR A 199 -7.45 -3.63 -0.09
C THR A 199 -6.82 -4.45 1.04
N LEU A 200 -5.56 -4.17 1.36
CA LEU A 200 -4.81 -4.84 2.43
C LEU A 200 -4.78 -3.97 3.69
N VAL A 201 -4.83 -4.61 4.86
CA VAL A 201 -4.81 -3.95 6.17
C VAL A 201 -3.51 -4.24 6.91
N MET A 202 -2.88 -3.22 7.49
CA MET A 202 -1.60 -3.37 8.19
C MET A 202 -1.81 -3.88 9.62
N CYS A 203 -1.94 -5.20 9.82
CA CYS A 203 -2.43 -5.74 11.10
C CYS A 203 -1.40 -5.82 12.24
N ASP A 204 -0.10 -5.90 11.97
CA ASP A 204 0.94 -5.95 13.02
C ASP A 204 1.29 -4.54 13.54
N SER A 205 0.27 -3.84 14.06
CA SER A 205 0.31 -2.42 14.41
C SER A 205 -0.53 -2.10 15.66
N ASN A 206 -0.35 -2.90 16.72
CA ASN A 206 -1.17 -2.79 17.95
C ASN A 206 -0.71 -1.69 18.91
N ASP A 207 0.54 -1.25 18.80
CA ASP A 207 1.10 -0.13 19.54
C ASP A 207 2.07 0.66 18.64
N LEU A 208 2.45 1.86 19.08
CA LEU A 208 3.31 2.75 18.30
C LEU A 208 4.69 2.11 18.02
N PRO A 209 5.47 1.62 19.01
CA PRO A 209 6.75 0.94 18.74
C PRO A 209 6.64 -0.22 17.75
N LYS A 210 5.61 -1.08 17.91
CA LYS A 210 5.36 -2.22 17.03
C LYS A 210 5.05 -1.75 15.61
N THR A 211 4.19 -0.75 15.46
CA THR A 211 3.88 -0.14 14.15
C THR A 211 5.14 0.39 13.48
N LEU A 212 5.97 1.15 14.20
CA LEU A 212 7.20 1.72 13.66
C LEU A 212 8.24 0.66 13.27
N SER A 213 8.25 -0.50 13.96
CA SER A 213 9.14 -1.63 13.65
C SER A 213 8.91 -2.25 12.28
N GLN A 214 7.73 -2.05 11.70
CA GLN A 214 7.35 -2.60 10.39
C GLN A 214 7.95 -1.83 9.21
N TYR A 215 8.44 -0.61 9.47
CA TYR A 215 8.96 0.33 8.47
C TYR A 215 10.45 0.58 8.65
N LEU A 216 11.13 0.83 7.53
CA LEU A 216 12.54 1.21 7.50
C LEU A 216 12.73 2.65 7.03
N LEU A 217 13.71 3.32 7.61
CA LEU A 217 14.18 4.63 7.16
C LEU A 217 15.31 4.43 6.14
N THR A 218 15.13 4.95 4.94
CA THR A 218 16.13 4.85 3.87
C THR A 218 17.21 5.92 4.02
N SER A 219 18.38 5.73 3.41
CA SER A 219 19.48 6.71 3.45
C SER A 219 19.15 8.06 2.81
N ASN A 220 18.10 8.13 1.98
CA ASN A 220 17.58 9.36 1.38
C ASN A 220 16.40 9.96 2.16
N PHE A 221 16.18 9.53 3.42
CA PHE A 221 15.10 10.00 4.29
C PHE A 221 13.70 9.83 3.67
N SER A 222 13.45 8.63 3.15
CA SER A 222 12.12 8.15 2.80
C SER A 222 11.74 6.95 3.68
N ILE A 223 10.47 6.58 3.68
CA ILE A 223 9.98 5.40 4.39
C ILE A 223 9.63 4.31 3.40
N VAL A 224 9.98 3.07 3.74
CA VAL A 224 9.47 1.87 3.08
C VAL A 224 8.88 0.91 4.11
N VAL A 225 7.82 0.20 3.77
CA VAL A 225 7.34 -0.93 4.57
C VAL A 225 8.20 -2.17 4.29
N ASN A 226 8.53 -2.91 5.34
CA ASN A 226 9.42 -4.06 5.29
C ASN A 226 8.74 -5.34 5.76
N ASP A 227 8.04 -5.27 6.89
CA ASP A 227 7.37 -6.43 7.46
C ASP A 227 5.93 -6.49 6.93
N LEU A 228 5.61 -7.56 6.20
CA LEU A 228 4.35 -7.73 5.45
C LEU A 228 3.67 -9.06 5.79
N ASP A 229 4.03 -9.66 6.92
CA ASP A 229 3.58 -11.01 7.29
C ASP A 229 2.08 -11.04 7.64
N ALA A 230 1.52 -9.92 8.12
CA ALA A 230 0.12 -9.81 8.52
C ALA A 230 -0.65 -8.77 7.67
N LEU A 231 -0.94 -9.11 6.42
CA LEU A 231 -1.71 -8.27 5.47
C LEU A 231 -2.98 -8.97 4.96
N PRO A 232 -4.03 -9.12 5.79
CA PRO A 232 -5.27 -9.72 5.35
C PRO A 232 -5.99 -8.82 4.32
N LEU A 233 -6.73 -9.47 3.42
CA LEU A 233 -7.48 -8.82 2.34
C LEU A 233 -8.91 -8.48 2.78
N VAL A 234 -9.28 -7.22 2.64
CA VAL A 234 -10.67 -6.76 2.69
C VAL A 234 -11.25 -6.79 1.29
N ASN A 235 -12.43 -7.41 1.13
CA ASN A 235 -13.18 -7.38 -0.11
C ASN A 235 -14.64 -7.00 0.16
N ARG A 236 -14.96 -5.72 -0.05
CA ARG A 236 -16.30 -5.17 0.15
C ARG A 236 -17.32 -5.77 -0.84
N SER A 237 -16.91 -6.18 -2.03
CA SER A 237 -17.83 -6.75 -3.03
C SER A 237 -18.36 -8.13 -2.63
N THR A 238 -17.57 -8.91 -1.89
CA THR A 238 -17.94 -10.23 -1.36
C THR A 238 -18.35 -10.19 0.11
N GLY A 239 -18.33 -9.02 0.75
CA GLY A 239 -18.57 -8.87 2.19
C GLY A 239 -17.47 -9.50 3.06
N THR A 240 -16.26 -9.67 2.53
CA THR A 240 -15.12 -10.22 3.27
C THR A 240 -14.44 -9.10 4.06
N PHE A 241 -14.45 -9.25 5.38
CA PHE A 241 -13.80 -8.36 6.36
C PHE A 241 -12.72 -9.11 7.12
N VAL A 242 -11.90 -8.40 7.89
CA VAL A 242 -10.68 -8.95 8.50
C VAL A 242 -10.68 -8.85 10.04
N LYS A 243 -9.81 -9.64 10.66
CA LYS A 243 -9.40 -9.50 12.06
C LYS A 243 -7.87 -9.58 12.13
N CYS A 244 -7.25 -8.74 12.95
CA CYS A 244 -5.81 -8.71 13.17
C CYS A 244 -5.40 -9.69 14.28
N GLY A 245 -5.34 -10.97 13.93
CA GLY A 245 -4.97 -12.07 14.84
C GLY A 245 -6.16 -12.71 15.56
N HIS A 246 -5.85 -13.64 16.47
CA HIS A 246 -6.82 -14.47 17.20
C HIS A 246 -6.91 -14.18 18.70
N ARG A 247 -6.23 -13.12 19.15
CA ARG A 247 -6.17 -12.71 20.56
C ARG A 247 -6.89 -11.38 20.73
N GLU A 248 -7.46 -11.19 21.90
CA GLU A 248 -8.09 -9.93 22.28
C GLU A 248 -7.08 -8.77 22.25
N LEU A 249 -7.48 -7.67 21.60
CA LEU A 249 -6.72 -6.44 21.53
C LEU A 249 -7.23 -5.45 22.58
N HIS A 250 -6.33 -4.63 23.12
CA HIS A 250 -6.61 -3.71 24.22
C HIS A 250 -5.92 -2.36 23.98
N GLY A 251 -6.41 -1.32 24.66
CA GLY A 251 -5.84 0.03 24.65
C GLY A 251 -6.38 0.92 23.53
N ASP A 252 -5.94 2.17 23.52
CA ASP A 252 -6.52 3.23 22.66
C ASP A 252 -5.79 3.39 21.31
N PHE A 253 -4.66 2.70 21.13
CA PHE A 253 -3.89 2.75 19.88
C PHE A 253 -4.56 1.95 18.77
N VAL A 254 -5.11 0.78 19.09
CA VAL A 254 -5.97 0.03 18.16
C VAL A 254 -7.29 0.78 17.97
N ALA A 255 -7.94 0.57 16.82
CA ALA A 255 -9.21 1.24 16.56
C ALA A 255 -10.32 0.66 17.47
N PRO A 256 -11.35 1.45 17.84
CA PRO A 256 -12.40 1.02 18.76
C PRO A 256 -13.12 -0.26 18.34
N GLU A 257 -13.34 -0.45 17.04
CA GLU A 257 -13.95 -1.66 16.47
C GLU A 257 -13.04 -2.90 16.51
N GLN A 258 -11.77 -2.74 16.88
CA GLN A 258 -10.85 -3.85 17.15
C GLN A 258 -10.94 -4.36 18.59
N LEU A 259 -11.65 -3.64 19.48
CA LEU A 259 -11.85 -4.03 20.87
C LEU A 259 -13.05 -4.95 21.02
N TRP A 260 -13.01 -5.81 22.03
CA TRP A 260 -14.11 -6.72 22.35
C TRP A 260 -15.38 -5.93 22.71
N PRO A 261 -16.50 -6.09 21.97
CA PRO A 261 -17.64 -5.19 22.11
C PRO A 261 -18.69 -5.64 23.14
N TYR A 262 -18.54 -6.82 23.75
CA TYR A 262 -19.58 -7.45 24.59
C TYR A 262 -19.41 -7.20 26.10
N GLY A 263 -18.46 -6.35 26.49
CA GLY A 263 -18.20 -5.99 27.89
C GLY A 263 -17.53 -7.10 28.71
N GLU A 264 -17.26 -6.81 29.98
CA GLU A 264 -16.49 -7.68 30.89
C GLU A 264 -17.24 -8.96 31.29
N ASP A 265 -18.58 -8.95 31.25
CA ASP A 265 -19.42 -10.10 31.62
C ASP A 265 -19.36 -11.24 30.58
N THR A 266 -18.88 -10.96 29.37
CA THR A 266 -18.75 -11.96 28.31
C THR A 266 -17.28 -12.18 28.02
N PRO A 267 -16.69 -13.34 28.37
CA PRO A 267 -15.29 -13.63 28.06
C PRO A 267 -15.01 -13.59 26.56
N PHE A 268 -13.83 -13.09 26.18
CA PHE A 268 -13.42 -13.03 24.78
C PHE A 268 -13.47 -14.41 24.10
N GLN A 269 -14.10 -14.43 22.92
CA GLN A 269 -14.14 -15.58 22.04
C GLN A 269 -13.91 -15.11 20.60
N ASP A 270 -12.81 -15.55 19.97
CA ASP A 270 -12.39 -15.05 18.65
C ASP A 270 -13.48 -15.19 17.57
N HIS A 271 -14.25 -16.28 17.58
CA HIS A 271 -15.33 -16.51 16.61
C HIS A 271 -16.54 -15.58 16.78
N LEU A 272 -16.68 -14.93 17.94
CA LEU A 272 -17.71 -13.92 18.21
C LEU A 272 -17.22 -12.49 17.92
N MET A 273 -15.90 -12.29 17.80
CA MET A 273 -15.33 -10.98 17.50
C MET A 273 -15.79 -10.53 16.10
N PRO A 274 -16.48 -9.38 15.98
CA PRO A 274 -16.83 -8.83 14.68
C PRO A 274 -15.58 -8.48 13.87
N SER A 275 -15.62 -8.78 12.58
CA SER A 275 -14.58 -8.36 11.65
C SER A 275 -14.72 -6.88 11.29
N TYR A 276 -13.61 -6.27 10.88
CA TYR A 276 -13.47 -4.86 10.52
C TYR A 276 -12.76 -4.69 9.18
N ASP A 277 -12.50 -3.44 8.77
CA ASP A 277 -11.93 -3.08 7.47
C ASP A 277 -10.68 -2.19 7.58
N GLU A 278 -10.23 -1.63 6.46
CA GLU A 278 -9.00 -0.84 6.37
C GLU A 278 -9.02 0.47 7.16
N LYS A 279 -10.19 0.88 7.68
CA LYS A 279 -10.33 2.07 8.50
C LYS A 279 -9.60 1.96 9.83
N THR A 280 -9.19 0.76 10.25
CA THR A 280 -8.30 0.57 11.41
C THR A 280 -6.92 1.18 11.19
N ASP A 281 -6.42 1.20 9.95
CA ASP A 281 -5.13 1.84 9.64
C ASP A 281 -5.26 3.36 9.72
N ILE A 282 -6.39 3.91 9.26
CA ILE A 282 -6.69 5.35 9.29
C ILE A 282 -6.70 5.87 10.72
N TRP A 283 -7.29 5.11 11.65
CA TRP A 283 -7.31 5.44 13.08
C TRP A 283 -5.91 5.73 13.66
N LYS A 284 -4.89 5.02 13.18
CA LYS A 284 -3.51 5.04 13.70
C LYS A 284 -2.64 6.13 13.06
N ILE A 285 -3.10 6.75 11.96
CA ILE A 285 -2.33 7.76 11.24
C ILE A 285 -1.91 8.94 12.12
N PRO A 286 -2.79 9.53 12.97
CA PRO A 286 -2.41 10.68 13.80
C PRO A 286 -1.26 10.38 14.76
N ASP A 287 -1.24 9.21 15.40
CA ASP A 287 -0.21 8.82 16.36
C ASP A 287 1.16 8.67 15.69
N VAL A 288 1.20 7.95 14.55
CA VAL A 288 2.45 7.79 13.77
C VAL A 288 2.90 9.14 13.21
N SER A 289 1.99 9.97 12.71
CA SER A 289 2.33 11.29 12.19
C SER A 289 2.85 12.22 13.28
N SER A 290 2.27 12.19 14.47
CA SER A 290 2.73 12.99 15.61
C SER A 290 4.13 12.56 16.07
N PHE A 291 4.42 11.25 16.07
CA PHE A 291 5.77 10.73 16.31
C PHE A 291 6.76 11.24 15.26
N LEU A 292 6.42 11.15 13.98
CA LEU A 292 7.31 11.59 12.89
C LEU A 292 7.59 13.11 12.95
N LEU A 293 6.56 13.91 13.26
CA LEU A 293 6.69 15.36 13.46
C LEU A 293 7.59 15.73 14.65
N GLY A 294 7.64 14.90 15.69
CA GLY A 294 8.54 15.10 16.84
C GLY A 294 8.36 16.46 17.52
N GLN A 295 9.40 16.95 18.18
CA GLN A 295 9.39 18.21 18.92
C GLN A 295 10.48 19.15 18.39
N VAL A 296 10.30 19.60 17.14
CA VAL A 296 11.18 20.59 16.50
C VAL A 296 10.43 21.89 16.21
N GLU A 297 11.17 22.96 15.93
CA GLU A 297 10.59 24.25 15.51
C GLU A 297 9.64 24.05 14.31
N GLY A 298 8.41 24.57 14.45
CA GLY A 298 7.33 24.44 13.45
C GLY A 298 6.44 23.20 13.60
N SER A 299 6.78 22.22 14.47
CA SER A 299 5.97 21.00 14.61
C SER A 299 4.56 21.28 15.11
N ASP A 300 4.41 22.16 16.11
CA ASP A 300 3.10 22.49 16.68
C ASP A 300 2.22 23.29 15.71
N MET A 301 2.85 24.12 14.88
CA MET A 301 2.17 24.79 13.76
C MET A 301 1.62 23.75 12.76
N VAL A 302 2.41 22.75 12.40
CA VAL A 302 1.94 21.66 11.52
C VAL A 302 0.81 20.88 12.18
N ARG A 303 0.93 20.53 13.47
CA ARG A 303 -0.14 19.83 14.22
C ARG A 303 -1.44 20.63 14.25
N PHE A 304 -1.35 21.95 14.42
CA PHE A 304 -2.51 22.83 14.37
C PHE A 304 -3.24 22.73 13.03
N HIS A 305 -2.52 22.80 11.92
CA HIS A 305 -3.11 22.67 10.57
C HIS A 305 -3.63 21.26 10.25
N LEU A 306 -3.12 20.23 10.93
CA LEU A 306 -3.57 18.85 10.76
C LEU A 306 -4.68 18.43 11.75
N PHE A 307 -5.08 19.31 12.67
CA PHE A 307 -6.02 18.97 13.74
C PHE A 307 -7.32 18.38 13.23
N ASP A 308 -7.98 19.03 12.27
CA ASP A 308 -9.30 18.59 11.78
C ASP A 308 -9.24 17.23 11.07
N ILE A 309 -8.20 17.00 10.25
CA ILE A 309 -8.03 15.71 9.57
C ILE A 309 -7.66 14.61 10.56
N HIS A 310 -6.85 14.90 11.57
CA HIS A 310 -6.52 13.95 12.64
C HIS A 310 -7.74 13.62 13.50
N LYS A 311 -8.58 14.61 13.80
CA LYS A 311 -9.87 14.41 14.48
C LYS A 311 -10.79 13.51 13.65
N ALA A 312 -10.85 13.71 12.34
CA ALA A 312 -11.65 12.86 11.45
C ALA A 312 -11.13 11.41 11.41
N CYS A 313 -9.80 11.20 11.39
CA CYS A 313 -9.20 9.88 11.54
C CYS A 313 -9.60 9.17 12.85
N LYS A 314 -9.83 9.95 13.92
CA LYS A 314 -10.25 9.46 15.24
C LYS A 314 -11.78 9.40 15.43
N SER A 315 -12.58 9.39 14.35
CA SER A 315 -14.01 9.10 14.50
C SER A 315 -14.23 7.69 15.01
N GLN A 316 -15.14 7.54 15.97
CA GLN A 316 -15.57 6.26 16.53
C GLN A 316 -16.26 5.40 15.46
N ALA A 317 -17.00 6.03 14.54
CA ALA A 317 -17.63 5.35 13.41
C ALA A 317 -16.61 5.18 12.27
N PRO A 318 -16.21 3.94 11.89
CA PRO A 318 -15.19 3.73 10.87
C PRO A 318 -15.55 4.35 9.51
N ALA A 319 -16.83 4.34 9.16
CA ALA A 319 -17.35 4.89 7.90
C ALA A 319 -17.19 6.41 7.78
N GLU A 320 -17.07 7.14 8.90
CA GLU A 320 -16.85 8.59 8.90
C GLU A 320 -15.36 8.98 8.78
N ARG A 321 -14.45 8.01 8.95
CA ARG A 321 -13.02 8.26 8.82
C ARG A 321 -12.67 8.53 7.35
N PRO A 322 -11.75 9.46 7.07
CA PRO A 322 -11.29 9.74 5.71
C PRO A 322 -10.64 8.53 5.04
N THR A 323 -10.43 8.57 3.73
CA THR A 323 -9.52 7.63 3.06
C THR A 323 -8.07 8.04 3.31
N ALA A 324 -7.12 7.11 3.13
CA ALA A 324 -5.70 7.46 3.19
C ALA A 324 -5.32 8.53 2.14
N GLN A 325 -6.00 8.54 1.00
CA GLN A 325 -5.85 9.55 -0.04
C GLN A 325 -6.28 10.95 0.44
N ASP A 326 -7.43 11.06 1.12
CA ASP A 326 -7.91 12.34 1.67
C ASP A 326 -6.93 12.92 2.70
N VAL A 327 -6.37 12.04 3.55
CA VAL A 327 -5.34 12.42 4.53
C VAL A 327 -4.08 12.91 3.83
N LEU A 328 -3.59 12.17 2.82
CA LEU A 328 -2.42 12.52 2.05
C LEU A 328 -2.58 13.86 1.32
N ASP A 329 -3.74 14.09 0.72
CA ASP A 329 -4.03 15.34 0.02
C ASP A 329 -4.12 16.52 0.97
N THR A 330 -4.61 16.30 2.19
CA THR A 330 -4.58 17.32 3.25
C THR A 330 -3.15 17.63 3.68
N TYR A 331 -2.31 16.61 3.91
CA TYR A 331 -0.91 16.82 4.27
C TYR A 331 -0.15 17.59 3.19
N ARG A 332 -0.39 17.26 1.91
CA ARG A 332 0.22 17.98 0.78
C ARG A 332 -0.22 19.44 0.72
N LYS A 333 -1.51 19.72 0.96
CA LYS A 333 -2.02 21.11 1.04
C LYS A 333 -1.35 21.89 2.16
N VAL A 334 -1.23 21.30 3.35
CA VAL A 334 -0.57 21.92 4.51
C VAL A 334 0.91 22.19 4.23
N LEU A 335 1.64 21.21 3.67
CA LEU A 335 3.04 21.38 3.30
C LEU A 335 3.23 22.55 2.32
N ASN A 336 2.41 22.63 1.27
CA ASN A 336 2.50 23.69 0.28
C ASN A 336 2.15 25.06 0.88
N SER A 337 1.03 25.14 1.62
CA SER A 337 0.59 26.39 2.25
C SER A 337 1.64 26.97 3.18
N LEU A 338 2.25 26.14 4.04
CA LEU A 338 3.25 26.59 5.00
C LEU A 338 4.57 27.00 4.34
N ARG A 339 4.95 26.33 3.24
CA ARG A 339 6.13 26.74 2.45
C ARG A 339 5.92 28.11 1.79
N ASP A 340 4.74 28.36 1.25
CA ASP A 340 4.42 29.63 0.59
C ASP A 340 4.41 30.79 1.59
N THR A 341 3.91 30.60 2.82
CA THR A 341 3.94 31.61 3.88
C THR A 341 5.37 32.00 4.27
N VAL A 342 6.27 31.01 4.44
CA VAL A 342 7.68 31.27 4.79
C VAL A 342 8.41 31.98 3.64
N MET A 343 8.14 31.60 2.39
CA MET A 343 8.73 32.25 1.22
C MET A 343 8.23 33.69 1.03
N SER A 344 6.95 33.97 1.34
CA SER A 344 6.38 35.31 1.28
C SER A 344 6.99 36.23 2.35
N GLN A 345 7.11 35.76 3.60
CA GLN A 345 7.74 36.52 4.69
C GLN A 345 9.22 36.83 4.40
N THR A 346 9.96 35.87 3.83
CA THR A 346 11.37 36.09 3.45
C THR A 346 11.51 37.14 2.34
N ARG A 347 10.54 37.23 1.41
CA ARG A 347 10.54 38.23 0.34
C ARG A 347 10.14 39.63 0.80
N GLU A 348 9.34 39.75 1.84
CA GLU A 348 8.96 41.05 2.42
C GLU A 348 10.04 41.63 3.36
N MET A 349 10.99 40.79 3.80
CA MET A 349 12.11 41.17 4.67
C MET A 349 13.42 41.48 3.92
N LEU A 350 13.46 41.23 2.60
CA LEU A 350 14.56 41.58 1.69
C LEU A 350 14.17 42.79 0.84
#